data_AF-A0A1X7JW91-F1
#
_entry.id   AF-A0A1X7JW91-F1
#
_cell.length_a   1.000
_cell.length_b   1.000
_cell.length_c   1.000
_cell.angle_alpha   90.00
_cell.angle_beta   90.00
_cell.angle_gamma   90.00
#
_symmetry.space_group_name_H-M   'P 1'
#
loop_
_entity.id
_entity.type
_entity.pdbx_description
1 polymer ?
#
loop_
_entity_poly.entity_id
_entity_poly.type
_entity_poly.pdbx_seq_one_letter_code
_entity_poly.pdbx_strand_id
1 'polypeptide(L)'
;MEPAWMNKERDMPYGVDVLVRTAKQNKCLIFCVSNRCFYTPQEMLDSWESIFPMRAEINVFERFKLKTPSQALDICSKWQHKVQEIMDSTISKIREIEDIK
;
A
#
# COMPACT_ATOMS: atom_id res chain seq x y z
N MET A 1 22.93 -17.74 -20.12
CA MET A 1 23.03 -17.99 -18.66
C MET A 1 23.60 -16.73 -18.06
N GLU A 2 22.77 -15.91 -17.40
CA GLU A 2 23.28 -14.69 -16.77
C GLU A 2 24.13 -15.01 -15.53
N PRO A 3 25.14 -14.19 -15.18
CA PRO A 3 26.08 -14.50 -14.11
C PRO A 3 25.44 -14.39 -12.71
N ALA A 4 25.81 -15.29 -11.80
CA ALA A 4 25.30 -15.37 -10.41
C ALA A 4 25.58 -14.15 -9.51
N TRP A 5 26.26 -13.11 -10.02
CA TRP A 5 26.50 -11.85 -9.33
C TRP A 5 25.49 -10.75 -9.70
N MET A 6 24.65 -10.97 -10.72
CA MET A 6 23.46 -10.15 -11.00
C MET A 6 22.24 -10.65 -10.21
N ASN A 7 22.41 -10.87 -8.90
CA ASN A 7 21.27 -11.05 -8.03
C ASN A 7 20.61 -9.69 -7.81
N LYS A 8 19.46 -9.45 -8.47
CA LYS A 8 18.57 -8.30 -8.23
C LYS A 8 18.18 -8.12 -6.74
N GLU A 9 18.46 -9.12 -5.90
CA GLU A 9 18.33 -9.06 -4.45
C GLU A 9 19.29 -8.07 -3.76
N ARG A 10 20.37 -7.62 -4.42
CA ARG A 10 21.39 -6.76 -3.77
C ARG A 10 21.05 -5.27 -3.69
N ASP A 11 20.13 -4.75 -4.49
CA ASP A 11 19.78 -3.32 -4.49
C ASP A 11 18.53 -3.00 -3.65
N MET A 12 17.93 -4.02 -3.01
CA MET A 12 16.72 -3.85 -2.22
C MET A 12 17.01 -3.06 -0.93
N PRO A 13 16.20 -2.03 -0.61
CA PRO A 13 16.37 -1.27 0.63
C PRO A 13 16.31 -2.17 1.85
N TYR A 14 17.21 -1.92 2.79
CA TYR A 14 17.30 -2.66 4.04
C TYR A 14 15.94 -2.69 4.75
N GLY A 15 15.43 -3.89 5.05
CA GLY A 15 14.16 -4.10 5.74
C GLY A 15 12.99 -4.48 4.84
N VAL A 16 13.06 -4.27 3.51
CA VAL A 16 12.02 -4.77 2.59
C VAL A 16 12.06 -6.31 2.53
N ASP A 17 13.25 -6.90 2.54
CA ASP A 17 13.45 -8.35 2.59
C ASP A 17 12.86 -8.96 3.88
N VAL A 18 13.10 -8.31 5.02
CA VAL A 18 12.56 -8.70 6.34
C VAL A 18 11.04 -8.57 6.35
N LEU A 19 10.52 -7.46 5.82
CA LEU A 19 9.08 -7.21 5.72
C LEU A 19 8.39 -8.27 4.85
N VAL A 20 8.93 -8.57 3.67
CA VAL A 20 8.41 -9.59 2.75
C VAL A 20 8.46 -10.97 3.38
N ARG A 21 9.58 -11.33 4.02
CA ARG A 21 9.73 -12.62 4.69
C ARG A 21 8.71 -12.78 5.82
N THR A 22 8.57 -11.75 6.65
CA THR A 22 7.63 -11.73 7.77
C THR A 22 6.18 -11.80 7.28
N ALA A 23 5.86 -11.10 6.19
CA ALA A 23 4.55 -11.16 5.54
C ALA A 23 4.23 -12.57 5.01
N LYS A 24 5.19 -13.23 4.34
CA LYS A 24 5.03 -14.61 3.84
C LYS A 24 4.81 -15.60 4.99
N GLN A 25 5.62 -15.53 6.04
CA GLN A 25 5.51 -16.42 7.20
C GLN A 25 4.17 -16.29 7.93
N ASN A 26 3.71 -15.05 8.12
CA ASN A 26 2.47 -14.76 8.85
C ASN A 26 1.22 -14.75 7.96
N LYS A 27 1.35 -15.01 6.65
CA LYS A 27 0.26 -14.91 5.66
C LYS A 27 -0.45 -13.55 5.70
N CYS A 28 0.35 -12.48 5.82
CA CYS A 28 -0.11 -11.10 5.88
C CYS A 28 0.09 -10.36 4.55
N LEU A 29 -0.69 -9.32 4.36
CA LEU A 29 -0.48 -8.30 3.33
C LEU A 29 0.41 -7.19 3.87
N ILE A 30 1.11 -6.53 2.95
CA ILE A 30 1.96 -5.39 3.21
C ILE A 30 1.16 -4.13 2.87
N PHE A 31 0.79 -3.36 3.88
CA PHE A 31 0.03 -2.12 3.73
C PHE A 31 0.96 -0.92 3.70
N CYS A 32 0.89 -0.13 2.63
CA CYS A 32 1.60 1.13 2.52
C CYS A 32 0.71 2.27 3.02
N VAL A 33 1.17 2.96 4.06
CA VAL A 33 0.37 4.01 4.74
C VAL A 33 0.20 5.24 3.85
N SER A 34 1.22 5.60 3.05
CA SER A 34 1.24 6.83 2.25
C SER A 34 0.28 6.79 1.07
N ASN A 35 0.38 5.74 0.24
CA ASN A 35 -0.48 5.58 -0.94
C ASN A 35 -1.72 4.74 -0.64
N ARG A 36 -1.83 4.23 0.59
CA ARG A 36 -3.04 3.61 1.07
C ARG A 36 -3.39 2.31 0.30
N CYS A 37 -2.36 1.63 -0.22
CA CYS A 37 -2.45 0.40 -0.99
C CYS A 37 -2.00 -0.83 -0.21
N PHE A 38 -2.52 -1.99 -0.61
CA PHE A 38 -2.07 -3.30 -0.14
C PHE A 38 -1.24 -3.98 -1.22
N TYR A 39 -0.15 -4.61 -0.80
CA TYR A 39 0.71 -5.42 -1.64
C TYR A 39 0.81 -6.82 -1.06
N THR A 40 0.75 -7.81 -1.93
CA THR A 40 1.22 -9.14 -1.61
C THR A 40 2.75 -9.12 -1.45
N PRO A 41 3.32 -10.10 -0.74
CA PRO A 41 4.77 -10.20 -0.65
C PRO A 41 5.46 -10.35 -2.02
N GLN A 42 4.77 -10.90 -3.03
CA GLN A 42 5.31 -11.03 -4.38
C GLN A 42 5.26 -9.70 -5.14
N GLU A 43 4.13 -9.00 -5.13
CA GLU A 43 4.02 -7.68 -5.76
C GLU A 43 5.02 -6.67 -5.19
N MET A 44 5.31 -6.77 -3.88
CA MET A 44 6.34 -5.94 -3.26
C MET A 44 7.74 -6.25 -3.82
N LEU A 45 8.07 -7.53 -4.05
CA LEU A 45 9.35 -7.92 -4.67
C LEU A 45 9.44 -7.51 -6.14
N ASP A 46 8.33 -7.55 -6.87
CA ASP A 46 8.32 -7.24 -8.30
C ASP A 46 8.35 -5.73 -8.57
N SER A 47 7.82 -4.92 -7.64
CA SER A 47 7.59 -3.49 -7.84
C SER A 47 8.31 -2.57 -6.83
N TRP A 48 9.24 -3.08 -6.00
CA TRP A 48 9.87 -2.28 -4.95
C TRP A 48 10.55 -1.01 -5.49
N GLU A 49 11.17 -1.07 -6.68
CA GLU A 49 11.83 0.10 -7.31
C GLU A 49 10.85 1.24 -7.62
N SER A 50 9.62 0.91 -8.02
CA SER A 50 8.57 1.89 -8.26
C SER A 50 7.94 2.42 -6.97
N ILE A 51 7.97 1.61 -5.91
CA ILE A 51 7.36 1.94 -4.60
C ILE A 51 8.32 2.81 -3.76
N PHE A 52 9.64 2.59 -3.91
CA PHE A 52 10.72 3.30 -3.24
C PHE A 52 11.57 4.07 -4.26
N PRO A 53 11.22 5.32 -4.61
CA PRO A 53 12.09 6.13 -5.45
C PRO A 53 13.45 6.30 -4.74
N MET A 54 14.54 5.93 -5.44
CA MET A 54 15.94 5.80 -4.99
C MET A 54 16.55 6.95 -4.16
N ARG A 55 15.85 8.07 -3.96
CA ARG A 55 16.39 9.30 -3.35
C ARG A 55 16.00 9.54 -1.89
N ALA A 56 15.23 8.64 -1.28
CA ALA A 56 14.74 8.88 0.06
C ALA A 56 15.25 7.79 1.01
N GLU A 57 15.97 8.20 2.06
CA GLU A 57 16.22 7.41 3.26
C GLU A 57 14.88 7.15 3.96
N ILE A 58 14.09 6.23 3.40
CA ILE A 58 12.75 5.92 3.90
C ILE A 58 12.90 4.79 4.91
N ASN A 59 12.45 5.04 6.13
CA ASN A 59 12.24 3.98 7.09
C ASN A 59 11.08 3.07 6.62
N VAL A 60 11.43 1.88 6.15
CA VAL A 60 10.49 0.87 5.64
C VAL A 60 9.40 0.54 6.67
N PHE A 61 9.75 0.46 7.95
CA PHE A 61 8.81 0.06 9.01
C PHE A 61 7.84 1.17 9.42
N GLU A 62 8.18 2.43 9.16
CA GLU A 62 7.26 3.55 9.38
C GLU A 62 6.20 3.62 8.27
N ARG A 63 6.65 3.42 7.03
CA ARG A 63 5.81 3.54 5.84
C ARG A 63 4.95 2.30 5.57
N PHE A 64 5.45 1.12 5.93
CA PHE A 64 4.78 -0.16 5.65
C PHE A 64 4.41 -0.88 6.94
N LYS A 65 3.18 -1.40 6.96
CA LYS A 65 2.64 -2.15 8.09
C LYS A 65 2.14 -3.50 7.60
N LEU A 66 2.37 -4.54 8.39
CA LEU A 66 1.78 -5.84 8.12
C LEU A 66 0.33 -5.85 8.59
N LYS A 67 -0.56 -6.35 7.73
CA LYS A 67 -1.98 -6.50 8.01
C LYS A 67 -2.45 -7.89 7.63
N THR A 68 -3.22 -8.51 8.50
CA THR A 68 -3.88 -9.78 8.15
C THR A 68 -4.94 -9.52 7.08
N PRO A 69 -5.35 -10.54 6.31
CA PRO A 69 -6.42 -10.39 5.32
C PRO A 69 -7.71 -9.81 5.92
N SER A 70 -8.11 -10.24 7.12
CA SER A 70 -9.28 -9.69 7.82
C SER A 70 -9.10 -8.20 8.16
N GLN A 71 -7.93 -7.80 8.66
CA GLN A 71 -7.65 -6.38 8.92
C GLN A 71 -7.65 -5.55 7.64
N ALA A 72 -7.17 -6.11 6.53
CA ALA A 72 -7.20 -5.43 5.24
C ALA A 72 -8.65 -5.20 4.77
N LEU A 73 -9.51 -6.21 4.89
CA LEU A 73 -10.95 -6.08 4.59
C LEU A 73 -11.62 -5.03 5.48
N ASP A 74 -11.33 -5.01 6.78
CA ASP A 74 -11.87 -4.00 7.70
C ASP A 74 -11.45 -2.58 7.30
N ILE A 75 -10.19 -2.39 6.90
CA ILE A 75 -9.68 -1.10 6.42
C ILE A 75 -10.40 -0.68 5.14
N CYS A 76 -10.51 -1.59 4.16
CA CYS A 76 -11.21 -1.33 2.91
C CYS A 76 -12.67 -0.95 3.13
N SER A 77 -13.38 -1.69 3.99
CA SER A 77 -14.77 -1.42 4.34
C SER A 77 -14.95 -0.04 4.95
N LYS A 78 -14.13 0.30 5.97
CA LYS A 78 -14.17 1.64 6.61
C LYS A 78 -13.95 2.77 5.60
N TRP A 79 -13.10 2.55 4.62
CA TRP A 79 -12.84 3.55 3.60
C TRP A 79 -13.94 3.64 2.57
N GLN A 80 -14.54 2.53 2.17
CA GLN A 80 -15.69 2.53 1.31
C GLN A 80 -16.82 3.35 1.93
N HIS A 81 -17.10 3.14 3.22
CA HIS A 81 -18.08 3.95 3.95
C HIS A 81 -17.73 5.44 3.94
N LYS A 82 -16.47 5.78 4.23
CA LYS A 82 -16.02 7.18 4.22
C LYS A 82 -16.10 7.83 2.83
N VAL A 83 -15.77 7.09 1.77
CA VAL A 83 -15.89 7.58 0.39
C VAL A 83 -17.36 7.81 0.05
N GLN A 84 -18.25 6.89 0.45
CA GLN A 84 -19.68 7.05 0.25
C GLN A 84 -20.22 8.29 0.96
N GLU A 85 -19.86 8.52 2.23
CA GLU A 85 -20.26 9.73 2.97
C GLU A 85 -19.81 11.03 2.27
N ILE A 86 -18.57 11.04 1.75
CA ILE A 86 -18.04 12.19 1.00
C ILE A 86 -18.80 12.39 -0.30
N MET A 87 -19.10 11.31 -1.03
CA MET A 87 -19.88 11.36 -2.27
C MET A 87 -21.29 11.91 -2.03
N ASP A 88 -21.99 11.37 -1.04
CA ASP A 88 -23.35 11.79 -0.68
C ASP A 88 -23.36 13.26 -0.27
N SER A 89 -22.40 13.70 0.56
CA SER A 89 -22.24 15.12 0.92
C SER A 89 -21.99 16.01 -0.29
N THR A 90 -21.19 15.54 -1.26
CA THR A 90 -20.88 16.29 -2.48
C THR A 90 -22.11 16.40 -3.38
N ILE A 91 -22.88 15.31 -3.53
CA ILE A 91 -24.12 15.29 -4.30
C ILE A 91 -25.14 16.28 -3.70
N SER A 92 -25.31 16.30 -2.38
CA SER A 92 -26.20 17.26 -1.72
C SER A 92 -25.82 18.71 -2.01
N LYS A 93 -24.52 19.03 -1.93
CA LYS A 93 -24.02 20.38 -2.26
C LYS A 93 -24.26 20.76 -3.72
N ILE A 94 -24.14 19.81 -4.65
CA ILE A 94 -24.42 20.06 -6.07
C ILE A 94 -25.90 20.40 -6.26
N ARG A 95 -26.81 19.65 -5.63
CA ARG A 95 -28.25 19.90 -5.71
C ARG A 95 -28.64 21.27 -5.15
N GLU A 96 -28.06 21.65 -4.01
CA GLU A 96 -28.26 22.99 -3.43
C GLU A 96 -27.88 24.11 -4.41
N ILE A 97 -26.81 23.94 -5.19
CA ILE A 97 -26.40 24.93 -6.21
C ILE A 97 -27.37 24.95 -7.39
N GLU A 98 -27.89 23.79 -7.80
CA GLU A 98 -28.84 23.68 -8.91
C GLU A 98 -30.22 24.29 -8.57
N ASP A 99 -30.68 24.14 -7.32
CA ASP A 99 -31.97 24.67 -6.84
C ASP A 99 -31.97 26.19 -6.59
N ILE A 100 -30.80 26.85 -6.62
CA ILE A 100 -30.66 28.32 -6.47
C ILE A 100 -30.94 29.07 -7.81
N LYS A 101 -31.22 28.35 -8.90
CA LYS A 101 -31.64 28.92 -10.20
C LYS A 101 -33.15 29.02 -10.36
#